data_AF-A0A3P6DX69-F1
#
_entry.id   AF-A0A3P6DX69-F1
#
_cell.length_a   1.000
_cell.length_b   1.000
_cell.length_c   1.000
_cell.angle_alpha   90.00
_cell.angle_beta   90.00
_cell.angle_gamma   90.00
#
_symmetry.space_group_name_H-M   'P 1'
#
loop_
_entity.id
_entity.type
_entity.pdbx_description
1 polymer ?
#
loop_
_entity_poly.entity_id
_entity_poly.type
_entity_poly.pdbx_seq_one_letter_code
_entity_poly.pdbx_strand_id
1 'polypeptide(L)'
;MLKVPEHQVAGHIAKDGKLGPLVDDRGRFYKPLQGDARGENEAKFYESFSSNKNVPDHIRGYFPVYHGVQLAEASDGSGKLPHMVLEDVVSGYVKPSVMDVKIGSRTWYPDVSEEYFNKCIKKDSATTTVSLGFRVSGLKIFDCQESRFWRPDKRVVLAYKVDGARMALRKFVSSNPSADSVPDCAYASEVYGGSNGILAKLLELKAWFETQTLYHFNSCSILMVYENESGGDERRAQVKLVDFAHVLDGNGVIDHNFFGGLCSFIKFIQDILESSDNRCENGH
;
A
#
# COMPACT_ATOMS: atom_id res chain seq x y z
N MET A 1 20.85 3.57 13.76
CA MET A 1 21.64 2.66 12.91
C MET A 1 20.75 2.25 11.73
N LEU A 2 21.27 2.01 10.53
CA LEU A 2 20.43 1.54 9.42
C LEU A 2 20.19 0.03 9.53
N LYS A 3 18.95 -0.40 9.33
CA LYS A 3 18.52 -1.81 9.40
C LYS A 3 17.52 -2.15 8.30
N VAL A 4 17.38 -3.44 8.00
CA VAL A 4 16.39 -3.90 7.00
C VAL A 4 14.98 -3.71 7.56
N PRO A 5 14.01 -3.19 6.78
CA PRO A 5 12.64 -2.97 7.24
C PRO A 5 11.92 -4.31 7.48
N GLU A 6 11.51 -4.56 8.72
CA GLU A 6 10.95 -5.85 9.11
C GLU A 6 9.55 -6.12 8.51
N HIS A 7 8.74 -5.08 8.35
CA HIS A 7 7.33 -5.18 7.93
C HIS A 7 7.12 -4.84 6.45
N GLN A 8 8.17 -4.80 5.63
CA GLN A 8 8.02 -4.55 4.20
C GLN A 8 7.33 -5.74 3.50
N VAL A 9 6.19 -5.47 2.86
CA VAL A 9 5.34 -6.49 2.23
C VAL A 9 5.50 -6.59 0.71
N ALA A 10 5.93 -5.51 0.05
CA ALA A 10 6.07 -5.42 -1.40
C ALA A 10 7.36 -4.70 -1.82
N GLY A 11 7.63 -4.62 -3.13
CA GLY A 11 8.84 -3.99 -3.67
C GLY A 11 10.11 -4.86 -3.60
N HIS A 12 11.26 -4.22 -3.69
CA HIS A 12 12.59 -4.84 -3.53
C HIS A 12 12.94 -4.94 -2.06
N ILE A 13 13.38 -6.12 -1.62
CA ILE A 13 13.73 -6.38 -0.22
C ILE A 13 15.25 -6.47 -0.15
N ALA A 14 15.85 -5.78 0.82
CA ALA A 14 17.27 -5.89 1.13
C ALA A 14 17.56 -7.27 1.75
N LYS A 15 17.89 -8.25 0.92
CA LYS A 15 18.15 -9.63 1.33
C LYS A 15 19.11 -10.31 0.37
N ASP A 16 19.95 -11.20 0.89
CA ASP A 16 20.87 -12.05 0.12
C ASP A 16 21.79 -11.24 -0.82
N GLY A 17 22.33 -10.12 -0.31
CA GLY A 17 23.21 -9.22 -1.07
C GLY A 17 22.50 -8.37 -2.14
N LYS A 18 21.16 -8.36 -2.17
CA LYS A 18 20.40 -7.49 -3.08
C LYS A 18 20.18 -6.12 -2.46
N LEU A 19 20.38 -5.08 -3.27
CA LEU A 19 20.06 -3.72 -2.92
C LEU A 19 18.55 -3.57 -2.65
N GLY A 20 18.22 -2.99 -1.51
CA GLY A 20 16.85 -2.73 -1.09
C GLY A 20 16.80 -1.64 -0.04
N PRO A 21 15.59 -1.30 0.42
CA PRO A 21 15.40 -0.22 1.37
C PRO A 21 15.93 -0.57 2.76
N LEU A 22 16.22 0.48 3.52
CA LEU A 22 16.65 0.44 4.92
C LEU A 22 15.76 1.37 5.75
N VAL A 23 15.73 1.19 7.06
CA VAL A 23 15.11 2.11 8.01
C VAL A 23 16.09 2.51 9.10
N ASP A 24 15.87 3.66 9.74
CA ASP A 24 16.57 4.07 10.95
C ASP A 24 15.67 4.06 12.18
N ASP A 25 16.24 4.39 13.34
CA ASP A 25 15.52 4.45 14.62
C ASP A 25 14.80 5.79 14.83
N ARG A 26 14.79 6.66 13.82
CA ARG A 26 14.13 7.98 13.83
C ARG A 26 12.87 7.99 12.95
N GLY A 27 12.43 6.82 12.49
CA GLY A 27 11.25 6.66 11.64
C GLY A 27 11.46 7.11 10.21
N ARG A 28 12.65 6.91 9.66
CA ARG A 28 12.96 7.18 8.25
C ARG A 28 13.14 5.90 7.47
N PHE A 29 12.58 5.88 6.27
CA PHE A 29 12.67 4.83 5.27
C PHE A 29 13.56 5.30 4.11
N TYR A 30 14.69 4.63 3.93
CA TYR A 30 15.70 4.91 2.92
C TYR A 30 15.48 3.98 1.72
N LYS A 31 14.90 4.51 0.64
CA LYS A 31 14.70 3.77 -0.62
C LYS A 31 15.90 4.07 -1.55
N PRO A 32 16.75 3.08 -1.88
CA PRO A 32 17.88 3.33 -2.76
C PRO A 32 17.40 3.78 -4.13
N LEU A 33 18.05 4.81 -4.69
CA LEU A 33 17.86 5.18 -6.09
C LEU A 33 18.55 4.09 -6.92
N GLN A 34 17.74 3.16 -7.43
CA GLN A 34 18.22 2.10 -8.30
C GLN A 34 18.80 2.71 -9.58
N GLY A 35 19.70 2.01 -10.27
CA GLY A 35 20.26 2.47 -11.55
C GLY A 35 19.27 2.51 -12.71
N ASP A 36 17.98 2.29 -12.45
CA ASP A 36 16.92 2.59 -13.41
C ASP A 36 16.21 3.89 -13.02
N ALA A 37 15.70 4.63 -14.02
CA ALA A 37 15.11 5.95 -13.83
C ALA A 37 13.91 5.97 -12.86
N ARG A 38 13.41 4.83 -12.38
CA ARG A 38 12.24 4.74 -11.50
C ARG A 38 12.47 5.42 -10.15
N GLY A 39 13.65 5.20 -9.54
CA GLY A 39 13.97 5.83 -8.26
C GLY A 39 14.05 7.36 -8.40
N GLU A 40 14.71 7.83 -9.44
CA GLU A 40 14.83 9.27 -9.74
C GLU A 40 13.48 9.91 -10.06
N ASN A 41 12.62 9.23 -10.82
CA ASN A 41 11.27 9.70 -11.13
C ASN A 41 10.43 9.83 -9.87
N GLU A 42 10.53 8.86 -8.95
CA GLU A 42 9.81 8.91 -7.68
C GLU A 42 10.30 10.08 -6.80
N ALA A 43 11.62 10.30 -6.72
CA ALA A 43 12.18 11.44 -5.99
C ALA A 43 11.73 12.78 -6.58
N LYS A 44 11.75 12.93 -7.92
CA LYS A 44 11.24 14.13 -8.63
C LYS A 44 9.75 14.35 -8.36
N PHE A 45 8.96 13.28 -8.32
CA PHE A 45 7.56 13.38 -7.93
C PHE A 45 7.42 13.98 -6.53
N TYR A 46 8.11 13.44 -5.51
CA TYR A 46 8.03 13.98 -4.15
C TYR A 46 8.52 15.42 -4.04
N GLU A 47 9.58 15.81 -4.75
CA GLU A 47 10.07 17.20 -4.81
C GLU A 47 9.00 18.16 -5.36
N SER A 48 8.40 17.82 -6.50
CA SER A 48 7.32 18.63 -7.09
C SER A 48 6.04 18.61 -6.24
N PHE A 49 5.66 17.45 -5.69
CA PHE A 49 4.46 17.28 -4.87
C PHE A 49 4.57 18.08 -3.56
N SER A 50 5.72 18.01 -2.88
CA SER A 50 5.94 18.72 -1.62
C SER A 50 5.76 20.23 -1.75
N SER A 51 6.13 20.81 -2.89
CA SER A 51 6.01 22.24 -3.20
C SER A 51 4.67 22.65 -3.85
N ASN A 52 3.83 21.71 -4.28
CA ASN A 52 2.59 21.99 -5.02
C ASN A 52 1.42 22.43 -4.11
N LYS A 53 1.19 23.73 -3.98
CA LYS A 53 0.11 24.31 -3.16
C LYS A 53 -1.32 23.98 -3.61
N ASN A 54 -1.51 23.39 -4.80
CA ASN A 54 -2.84 23.01 -5.29
C ASN A 54 -3.35 21.69 -4.70
N VAL A 55 -2.50 20.92 -4.01
CA VAL A 55 -2.91 19.71 -3.29
C VAL A 55 -3.39 20.10 -1.88
N PRO A 56 -4.65 19.80 -1.50
CA PRO A 56 -5.18 20.14 -0.18
C PRO A 56 -4.39 19.49 0.98
N ASP A 57 -4.29 20.20 2.11
CA ASP A 57 -3.49 19.75 3.25
C ASP A 57 -3.97 18.40 3.85
N HIS A 58 -5.28 18.18 3.92
CA HIS A 58 -5.84 16.91 4.38
C HIS A 58 -5.47 15.73 3.45
N ILE A 59 -5.27 16.00 2.14
CA ILE A 59 -4.82 14.98 1.19
C ILE A 59 -3.34 14.66 1.31
N ARG A 60 -2.50 15.66 1.64
CA ARG A 60 -1.07 15.48 1.83
C ARG A 60 -0.75 14.44 2.91
N GLY A 61 -1.62 14.29 3.90
CA GLY A 61 -1.50 13.26 4.95
C GLY A 61 -1.49 11.82 4.43
N TYR A 62 -2.01 11.56 3.23
CA TYR A 62 -1.98 10.25 2.59
C TYR A 62 -0.65 9.91 1.91
N PHE A 63 0.32 10.81 1.91
CA PHE A 63 1.63 10.57 1.31
C PHE A 63 2.67 10.43 2.44
N PRO A 64 3.65 9.52 2.34
CA PRO A 64 4.79 9.50 3.24
C PRO A 64 5.53 10.84 3.20
N VAL A 65 5.94 11.35 4.36
CA VAL A 65 6.71 12.60 4.42
C VAL A 65 8.04 12.42 3.68
N TYR A 66 8.37 13.34 2.77
CA TYR A 66 9.63 13.35 2.03
C TYR A 66 10.71 14.16 2.76
N HIS A 67 11.89 13.57 2.91
CA HIS A 67 13.04 14.17 3.60
C HIS A 67 14.24 14.45 2.68
N GLY A 68 14.02 14.46 1.37
CA GLY A 68 15.08 14.67 0.38
C GLY A 68 15.81 13.39 -0.02
N VAL A 69 16.73 13.53 -0.97
CA VAL A 69 17.72 12.51 -1.32
C VAL A 69 18.95 12.69 -0.45
N GLN A 70 19.44 11.60 0.14
CA GLN A 70 20.61 11.59 1.03
C GLN A 70 21.55 10.45 0.63
N LEU A 71 22.87 10.65 0.80
CA LEU A 71 23.83 9.56 0.67
C LEU A 71 23.79 8.68 1.93
N ALA A 72 23.57 7.38 1.74
CA ALA A 72 23.53 6.39 2.82
C ALA A 72 24.23 5.10 2.40
N GLU A 73 24.71 4.33 3.38
CA GLU A 73 25.31 3.02 3.12
C GLU A 73 24.29 2.09 2.47
N ALA A 74 24.65 1.52 1.33
CA ALA A 74 23.82 0.61 0.57
C ALA A 74 23.68 -0.75 1.28
N SER A 75 22.49 -1.33 1.21
CA SER A 75 22.18 -2.59 1.90
C SER A 75 22.94 -3.81 1.35
N ASP A 76 23.51 -3.71 0.16
CA ASP A 76 24.29 -4.76 -0.51
C ASP A 76 25.81 -4.64 -0.25
N GLY A 77 26.25 -3.64 0.52
CA GLY A 77 27.67 -3.43 0.82
C GLY A 77 28.45 -2.77 -0.32
N SER A 78 27.79 -2.25 -1.36
CA SER A 78 28.43 -1.52 -2.47
C SER A 78 28.99 -0.14 -2.09
N GLY A 79 28.87 0.27 -0.82
CA GLY A 79 29.28 1.57 -0.29
C GLY A 79 28.12 2.57 -0.23
N LYS A 80 28.42 3.86 -0.25
CA LYS A 80 27.39 4.91 -0.16
C LYS A 80 26.70 5.14 -1.51
N LEU A 81 25.38 5.02 -1.52
CA LEU A 81 24.53 5.33 -2.67
C LEU A 81 23.50 6.41 -2.32
N PRO A 82 22.98 7.15 -3.32
CA PRO A 82 21.84 8.02 -3.13
C PRO A 82 20.60 7.22 -2.72
N HIS A 83 19.92 7.67 -1.66
CA HIS A 83 18.67 7.12 -1.18
C HIS A 83 17.62 8.22 -1.08
N MET A 84 16.44 7.98 -1.62
CA MET A 84 15.26 8.79 -1.33
C MET A 84 14.82 8.48 0.10
N VAL A 85 14.73 9.50 0.94
CA VAL A 85 14.37 9.35 2.36
C VAL A 85 12.91 9.74 2.56
N LEU A 86 12.12 8.80 3.04
CA LEU A 86 10.69 8.93 3.31
C LEU A 86 10.39 8.68 4.80
N GLU A 87 9.19 9.02 5.23
CA GLU A 87 8.61 8.55 6.48
C GLU A 87 8.53 7.01 6.49
N ASP A 88 9.03 6.38 7.55
CA ASP A 88 8.70 4.98 7.84
C ASP A 88 7.30 4.91 8.47
N VAL A 89 6.32 4.63 7.62
CA VAL A 89 4.88 4.56 7.96
C VAL A 89 4.61 3.60 9.14
N VAL A 90 5.48 2.61 9.37
CA VAL A 90 5.29 1.62 10.45
C VAL A 90 6.12 1.92 11.71
N SER A 91 6.94 2.96 11.75
CA SER A 91 7.91 3.22 12.84
C SER A 91 7.29 3.44 14.23
N GLY A 92 5.99 3.71 14.33
CA GLY A 92 5.27 3.89 15.60
C GLY A 92 4.37 2.71 15.98
N TYR A 93 4.47 1.58 15.27
CA TYR A 93 3.65 0.40 15.50
C TYR A 93 4.47 -0.70 16.17
N VAL A 94 3.86 -1.39 17.14
CA VAL A 94 4.49 -2.51 17.83
C VAL A 94 4.22 -3.82 17.10
N LYS A 95 2.96 -4.07 16.73
CA LYS A 95 2.53 -5.27 16.00
C LYS A 95 1.71 -4.86 14.77
N PRO A 96 2.32 -4.21 13.76
CA PRO A 96 1.58 -3.74 12.59
C PRO A 96 1.13 -4.87 11.68
N SER A 97 -0.16 -4.89 11.35
CA SER A 97 -0.69 -5.60 10.18
C SER A 97 -0.61 -4.69 8.96
N VAL A 98 0.07 -5.14 7.89
CA VAL A 98 0.38 -4.33 6.71
C VAL A 98 -0.10 -5.03 5.43
N MET A 99 -0.73 -4.27 4.53
CA MET A 99 -1.14 -4.74 3.20
C MET A 99 -0.83 -3.71 2.12
N ASP A 100 -0.20 -4.14 1.04
CA ASP A 100 0.00 -3.35 -0.18
C ASP A 100 -1.01 -3.78 -1.24
N VAL A 101 -1.83 -2.84 -1.69
CA VAL A 101 -2.83 -3.05 -2.73
C VAL A 101 -2.49 -2.13 -3.90
N LYS A 102 -2.13 -2.69 -5.04
CA LYS A 102 -1.92 -1.90 -6.25
C LYS A 102 -3.27 -1.57 -6.89
N ILE A 103 -3.48 -0.30 -7.24
CA ILE A 103 -4.75 0.23 -7.73
C ILE A 103 -4.66 0.54 -9.22
N GLY A 104 -5.76 0.34 -9.94
CA GLY A 104 -5.91 0.55 -11.37
C GLY A 104 -6.27 -0.74 -12.12
N SER A 105 -7.00 -0.62 -13.23
CA SER A 105 -7.30 -1.73 -14.15
C SER A 105 -6.16 -2.05 -15.12
N ARG A 106 -5.17 -1.16 -15.17
CA ARG A 106 -3.90 -1.34 -15.87
C ARG A 106 -2.73 -0.71 -15.10
N THR A 107 -1.53 -1.23 -15.32
CA THR A 107 -0.27 -0.68 -14.77
C THR A 107 0.66 -0.08 -15.82
N TRP A 108 0.32 -0.21 -17.10
CA TRP A 108 0.93 0.53 -18.20
C TRP A 108 0.24 1.88 -18.41
N TYR A 109 0.95 2.79 -19.08
CA TYR A 109 0.53 4.15 -19.38
C TYR A 109 1.02 4.54 -20.78
N PRO A 110 0.55 5.66 -21.38
CA PRO A 110 1.01 6.09 -22.69
C PRO A 110 2.53 6.23 -22.78
N ASP A 111 3.08 6.02 -23.98
CA ASP A 111 4.50 6.24 -24.31
C ASP A 111 5.53 5.39 -23.55
N VAL A 112 5.10 4.30 -22.90
CA VAL A 112 6.02 3.29 -22.36
C VAL A 112 6.66 2.47 -23.48
N SER A 113 7.84 1.88 -23.20
CA SER A 113 8.46 0.94 -24.13
C SER A 113 7.58 -0.29 -24.36
N GLU A 114 7.68 -0.89 -25.55
CA GLU A 114 6.97 -2.12 -25.89
C GLU A 114 7.27 -3.26 -24.90
N GLU A 115 8.53 -3.37 -24.46
CA GLU A 115 8.93 -4.33 -23.44
C GLU A 115 8.18 -4.11 -22.11
N TYR A 116 8.11 -2.86 -21.63
CA TYR A 116 7.39 -2.54 -20.40
C TYR A 116 5.89 -2.77 -20.55
N PHE A 117 5.30 -2.37 -21.68
CA PHE A 117 3.91 -2.62 -22.00
C PHE A 117 3.57 -4.12 -21.94
N ASN A 118 4.33 -4.96 -22.65
CA ASN A 118 4.13 -6.41 -22.69
C ASN A 118 4.29 -7.05 -21.31
N LYS A 119 5.27 -6.60 -20.52
CA LYS A 119 5.46 -7.03 -19.14
C LYS A 119 4.26 -6.68 -18.26
N CYS A 120 3.71 -5.47 -18.40
CA CYS A 120 2.54 -5.03 -17.65
C CYS A 120 1.30 -5.82 -18.04
N ILE A 121 0.99 -5.92 -19.34
CA ILE A 121 -0.15 -6.71 -19.83
C ILE A 121 -0.11 -8.15 -19.32
N LYS A 122 1.05 -8.82 -19.43
CA LYS A 122 1.20 -10.19 -18.93
C LYS A 122 0.88 -10.30 -17.44
N LYS A 123 1.34 -9.35 -16.63
CA LYS A 123 1.11 -9.35 -15.17
C LYS A 123 -0.32 -8.95 -14.81
N ASP A 124 -0.88 -7.96 -15.50
CA ASP A 124 -2.21 -7.44 -15.23
C ASP A 124 -3.26 -8.49 -15.57
N SER A 125 -3.10 -9.22 -16.68
CA SER A 125 -3.98 -10.34 -17.08
C SER A 125 -3.83 -11.59 -16.19
N ALA A 126 -2.68 -11.79 -15.55
CA ALA A 126 -2.47 -12.94 -14.65
C ALA A 126 -3.08 -12.71 -13.24
N THR A 127 -3.30 -11.45 -12.86
CA THR A 127 -3.75 -11.01 -11.53
C THR A 127 -5.20 -10.53 -11.58
N THR A 128 -5.71 -9.98 -10.47
CA THR A 128 -7.03 -9.33 -10.43
C THR A 128 -7.05 -7.90 -10.97
N THR A 129 -5.93 -7.40 -11.51
CA THR A 129 -5.83 -6.00 -11.97
C THR A 129 -6.90 -5.68 -13.00
N VAL A 130 -7.01 -6.48 -14.06
CA VAL A 130 -7.99 -6.25 -15.12
C VAL A 130 -9.43 -6.47 -14.63
N SER A 131 -9.66 -7.49 -13.79
CA SER A 131 -11.02 -7.89 -13.39
C SER A 131 -11.60 -7.07 -12.24
N LEU A 132 -10.77 -6.58 -11.32
CA LEU A 132 -11.21 -5.83 -10.13
C LEU A 132 -10.77 -4.37 -10.14
N GLY A 133 -9.85 -3.96 -11.02
CA GLY A 133 -9.24 -2.64 -10.91
C GLY A 133 -8.27 -2.49 -9.73
N PHE A 134 -7.89 -3.60 -9.07
CA PHE A 134 -6.83 -3.64 -8.07
C PHE A 134 -6.28 -5.05 -7.90
N ARG A 135 -5.12 -5.17 -7.26
CA ARG A 135 -4.55 -6.44 -6.80
C ARG A 135 -3.85 -6.30 -5.47
N VAL A 136 -3.90 -7.34 -4.64
CA VAL A 136 -3.04 -7.44 -3.46
C VAL A 136 -1.63 -7.76 -3.92
N SER A 137 -0.66 -6.90 -3.62
CA SER A 137 0.75 -7.08 -4.01
C SER A 137 1.56 -7.82 -2.94
N GLY A 138 1.13 -7.71 -1.68
CA GLY A 138 1.77 -8.33 -0.53
C GLY A 138 1.05 -7.98 0.76
N LEU A 139 1.19 -8.84 1.77
CA LEU A 139 0.64 -8.62 3.10
C LEU A 139 1.51 -9.31 4.17
N LYS A 140 1.51 -8.76 5.39
CA LYS A 140 2.08 -9.32 6.61
C LYS A 140 1.13 -8.95 7.74
N ILE A 141 0.45 -9.92 8.31
CA ILE A 141 -0.61 -9.70 9.31
C ILE A 141 -0.15 -10.32 10.63
N PHE A 142 -0.35 -9.63 11.74
CA PHE A 142 -0.09 -10.23 13.05
C PHE A 142 -1.26 -11.16 13.43
N ASP A 143 -0.97 -12.42 13.68
CA ASP A 143 -1.92 -13.40 14.16
C ASP A 143 -1.92 -13.36 15.69
N CYS A 144 -3.02 -12.85 16.28
CA CYS A 144 -3.13 -12.70 17.73
C CYS A 144 -3.24 -14.06 18.45
N GLN A 145 -3.85 -15.07 17.80
CA GLN A 145 -4.02 -16.40 18.40
C GLN A 145 -2.68 -17.13 18.49
N GLU A 146 -1.89 -17.04 17.42
CA GLU A 146 -0.59 -17.70 17.31
C GLU A 146 0.58 -16.82 17.81
N SER A 147 0.31 -15.56 18.17
CA SER A 147 1.30 -14.56 18.58
C SER A 147 2.48 -14.42 17.61
N ARG A 148 2.21 -14.50 16.30
CA ARG A 148 3.24 -14.46 15.24
C ARG A 148 2.75 -13.75 13.99
N PHE A 149 3.67 -13.33 13.13
CA PHE A 149 3.31 -12.76 11.84
C PHE A 149 2.99 -13.86 10.81
N TRP A 150 1.80 -13.77 10.23
CA TRP A 150 1.42 -14.52 9.04
C TRP A 150 1.82 -13.72 7.78
N ARG A 151 2.63 -14.35 6.92
CA ARG A 151 3.06 -13.79 5.65
C ARG A 151 2.99 -14.87 4.56
N PRO A 152 1.97 -14.86 3.69
CA PRO A 152 1.92 -15.78 2.56
C PRO A 152 3.04 -15.49 1.55
N ASP A 153 3.42 -16.51 0.78
CA ASP A 153 4.41 -16.35 -0.29
C ASP A 153 3.91 -15.37 -1.36
N LYS A 154 4.81 -14.54 -1.88
CA LYS A 154 4.49 -13.50 -2.86
C LYS A 154 3.84 -14.05 -4.12
N ARG A 155 4.23 -15.24 -4.59
CA ARG A 155 3.65 -15.87 -5.79
C ARG A 155 2.22 -16.32 -5.51
N VAL A 156 1.93 -16.82 -4.32
CA VAL A 156 0.57 -17.18 -3.89
C VAL A 156 -0.32 -15.95 -3.88
N VAL A 157 0.15 -14.85 -3.28
CA VAL A 157 -0.61 -13.59 -3.24
C VAL A 157 -0.89 -13.04 -4.64
N LEU A 158 0.13 -13.03 -5.51
CA LEU A 158 -0.04 -12.55 -6.89
C LEU A 158 -0.91 -13.49 -7.75
N ALA A 159 -1.08 -14.75 -7.36
CA ALA A 159 -1.95 -15.69 -8.05
C ALA A 159 -3.42 -15.61 -7.61
N TYR A 160 -3.75 -14.78 -6.62
CA TYR A 160 -5.13 -14.60 -6.18
C TYR A 160 -6.03 -14.18 -7.34
N LYS A 161 -7.20 -14.83 -7.38
CA LYS A 161 -8.36 -14.41 -8.17
C LYS A 161 -9.32 -13.63 -7.27
N VAL A 162 -10.51 -13.32 -7.75
CA VAL A 162 -11.49 -12.48 -7.05
C VAL A 162 -11.76 -12.97 -5.63
N ASP A 163 -12.01 -14.27 -5.45
CA ASP A 163 -12.26 -14.83 -4.10
C ASP A 163 -11.02 -14.81 -3.22
N GLY A 164 -9.83 -15.01 -3.79
CA GLY A 164 -8.56 -14.90 -3.07
C GLY A 164 -8.29 -13.48 -2.58
N ALA A 165 -8.59 -12.47 -3.40
CA ALA A 165 -8.49 -11.06 -2.99
C ALA A 165 -9.49 -10.73 -1.88
N ARG A 166 -10.75 -11.19 -2.01
CA ARG A 166 -11.77 -11.03 -0.95
C ARG A 166 -11.34 -11.71 0.35
N MET A 167 -10.81 -12.93 0.26
CA MET A 167 -10.29 -13.68 1.40
C MET A 167 -9.14 -12.96 2.07
N ALA A 168 -8.20 -12.40 1.31
CA ALA A 168 -7.08 -11.64 1.84
C ALA A 168 -7.55 -10.39 2.61
N LEU A 169 -8.54 -9.67 2.08
CA LEU A 169 -9.12 -8.50 2.76
C LEU A 169 -9.89 -8.86 4.03
N ARG A 170 -10.54 -10.04 4.06
CA ARG A 170 -11.16 -10.56 5.29
C ARG A 170 -10.11 -10.98 6.32
N LYS A 171 -9.09 -11.72 5.90
CA LYS A 171 -7.96 -12.12 6.75
C LYS A 171 -7.22 -10.92 7.33
N PHE A 172 -7.15 -9.80 6.62
CA PHE A 172 -6.51 -8.58 7.10
C PHE A 172 -7.11 -8.06 8.41
N VAL A 173 -8.41 -8.22 8.62
CA VAL A 173 -9.14 -7.74 9.81
C VAL A 173 -9.61 -8.90 10.69
N SER A 174 -8.91 -10.04 10.63
CA SER A 174 -9.26 -11.24 11.40
C SER A 174 -8.32 -11.48 12.56
N SER A 175 -8.84 -12.14 13.60
CA SER A 175 -8.01 -12.63 14.71
C SER A 175 -7.26 -13.93 14.36
N ASN A 176 -7.75 -14.65 13.34
CA ASN A 176 -7.26 -15.96 12.90
C ASN A 176 -6.73 -15.99 11.45
N PRO A 177 -5.88 -15.04 11.01
CA PRO A 177 -5.48 -14.90 9.61
C PRO A 177 -4.74 -16.12 9.06
N SER A 178 -3.99 -16.86 9.90
CA SER A 178 -3.24 -18.03 9.46
C SER A 178 -4.06 -19.32 9.41
N ALA A 179 -5.28 -19.33 9.96
CA ALA A 179 -6.14 -20.51 9.99
C ALA A 179 -6.71 -20.84 8.60
N ASP A 180 -7.00 -22.14 8.41
CA ASP A 180 -7.74 -22.66 7.24
C ASP A 180 -9.25 -22.47 7.36
N SER A 181 -9.74 -22.10 8.55
CA SER A 181 -11.15 -21.76 8.79
C SER A 181 -11.55 -20.46 8.09
N VAL A 182 -12.86 -20.22 8.02
CA VAL A 182 -13.41 -18.95 7.54
C VAL A 182 -12.86 -17.79 8.40
N PRO A 183 -12.35 -16.70 7.79
CA PRO A 183 -11.88 -15.54 8.55
C PRO A 183 -13.04 -14.91 9.32
N ASP A 184 -12.84 -14.74 10.62
CA ASP A 184 -13.84 -14.22 11.56
C ASP A 184 -14.17 -12.73 11.36
N CYS A 185 -13.32 -11.98 10.66
CA CYS A 185 -13.39 -10.52 10.50
C CYS A 185 -13.54 -9.77 11.83
N ALA A 186 -12.98 -10.31 12.93
CA ALA A 186 -13.21 -9.83 14.29
C ALA A 186 -12.89 -8.32 14.50
N TYR A 187 -11.99 -7.77 13.69
CA TYR A 187 -11.54 -6.38 13.81
C TYR A 187 -12.11 -5.47 12.71
N ALA A 188 -13.10 -5.94 11.93
CA ALA A 188 -13.62 -5.18 10.80
C ALA A 188 -14.19 -3.82 11.21
N SER A 189 -14.98 -3.76 12.29
CA SER A 189 -15.58 -2.50 12.78
C SER A 189 -14.51 -1.50 13.23
N GLU A 190 -13.49 -1.96 13.96
CA GLU A 190 -12.42 -1.11 14.49
C GLU A 190 -11.41 -0.65 13.42
N VAL A 191 -11.15 -1.46 12.39
CA VAL A 191 -10.12 -1.19 11.39
C VAL A 191 -10.71 -0.57 10.12
N TYR A 192 -11.81 -1.12 9.61
CA TYR A 192 -12.47 -0.60 8.41
C TYR A 192 -13.52 0.46 8.73
N GLY A 193 -14.27 0.28 9.83
CA GLY A 193 -15.35 1.17 10.25
C GLY A 193 -14.89 2.40 11.05
N GLY A 194 -15.87 3.22 11.48
CA GLY A 194 -15.62 4.44 12.23
C GLY A 194 -15.10 5.61 11.38
N SER A 195 -15.09 6.81 11.98
CA SER A 195 -14.64 8.04 11.31
C SER A 195 -13.13 8.06 11.04
N ASN A 196 -12.36 7.29 11.79
CA ASN A 196 -10.91 7.16 11.66
C ASN A 196 -10.47 5.85 10.97
N GLY A 197 -11.41 5.00 10.56
CA GLY A 197 -11.11 3.75 9.89
C GLY A 197 -10.64 3.90 8.46
N ILE A 198 -10.23 2.77 7.87
CA ILE A 198 -9.77 2.70 6.48
C ILE A 198 -10.84 3.17 5.51
N LEU A 199 -12.12 2.84 5.72
CA LEU A 199 -13.17 3.22 4.78
C LEU A 199 -13.35 4.74 4.68
N ALA A 200 -13.43 5.43 5.82
CA ALA A 200 -13.55 6.89 5.85
C ALA A 200 -12.37 7.57 5.13
N LYS A 201 -11.15 7.08 5.38
CA LYS A 201 -9.92 7.54 4.72
C LYS A 201 -9.92 7.32 3.21
N LEU A 202 -10.38 6.16 2.75
CA LEU A 202 -10.49 5.86 1.32
C LEU A 202 -11.57 6.72 0.64
N LEU A 203 -12.68 7.02 1.33
CA LEU A 203 -13.72 7.91 0.82
C LEU A 203 -13.24 9.36 0.68
N GLU A 204 -12.40 9.84 1.60
CA GLU A 204 -11.76 11.15 1.48
C GLU A 204 -10.80 11.19 0.27
N LEU A 205 -9.95 10.17 0.11
CA LEU A 205 -9.12 10.02 -1.10
C LEU A 205 -9.99 9.97 -2.37
N LYS A 206 -11.08 9.20 -2.36
CA LYS A 206 -12.00 9.10 -3.50
C LYS A 206 -12.55 10.47 -3.91
N ALA A 207 -12.99 11.29 -2.96
CA ALA A 207 -13.51 12.63 -3.24
C ALA A 207 -12.46 13.53 -3.92
N TRP A 208 -11.19 13.39 -3.56
CA TRP A 208 -10.11 14.08 -4.27
C TRP A 208 -9.87 13.51 -5.67
N PHE A 209 -9.84 12.18 -5.82
CA PHE A 209 -9.66 11.53 -7.12
C PHE A 209 -10.81 11.77 -8.12
N GLU A 210 -12.01 12.16 -7.65
CA GLU A 210 -13.13 12.55 -8.50
C GLU A 210 -12.92 13.88 -9.22
N THR A 211 -12.09 14.76 -8.68
CA THR A 211 -11.97 16.16 -9.13
C THR A 211 -10.56 16.55 -9.51
N GLN A 212 -9.54 15.91 -8.93
CA GLN A 212 -8.15 16.23 -9.22
C GLN A 212 -7.81 15.86 -10.67
N THR A 213 -7.08 16.76 -11.31
CA THR A 213 -6.54 16.59 -12.67
C THR A 213 -5.03 16.86 -12.72
N LEU A 214 -4.39 16.84 -11.55
CA LEU A 214 -2.98 17.18 -11.37
C LEU A 214 -2.08 16.01 -11.73
N TYR A 215 -2.52 14.79 -11.44
CA TYR A 215 -1.67 13.60 -11.51
C TYR A 215 -2.42 12.38 -12.01
N HIS A 216 -1.74 11.55 -12.82
CA HIS A 216 -2.14 10.18 -13.12
C HIS A 216 -1.21 9.20 -12.38
N PHE A 217 -1.78 8.43 -11.47
CA PHE A 217 -1.12 7.51 -10.55
C PHE A 217 -0.99 6.12 -11.15
N ASN A 218 -0.09 5.95 -12.12
CA ASN A 218 0.11 4.65 -12.75
C ASN A 218 0.96 3.75 -11.86
N SER A 219 0.55 2.47 -11.75
CA SER A 219 1.29 1.46 -10.97
C SER A 219 1.54 1.87 -9.50
N CYS A 220 0.73 2.76 -8.93
CA CYS A 220 0.80 3.17 -7.54
C CYS A 220 -0.01 2.23 -6.64
N SER A 221 0.35 2.16 -5.36
CA SER A 221 -0.33 1.31 -4.39
C SER A 221 -0.94 2.11 -3.25
N ILE A 222 -1.98 1.56 -2.64
CA ILE A 222 -2.46 1.92 -1.32
C ILE A 222 -1.83 0.94 -0.32
N LEU A 223 -1.11 1.49 0.65
CA LEU A 223 -0.58 0.78 1.80
C LEU A 223 -1.55 0.98 2.98
N MET A 224 -2.10 -0.11 3.49
CA MET A 224 -2.93 -0.14 4.69
C MET A 224 -2.13 -0.69 5.86
N VAL A 225 -2.23 -0.03 7.01
CA VAL A 225 -1.56 -0.44 8.26
C VAL A 225 -2.53 -0.29 9.42
N TYR A 226 -2.55 -1.23 10.36
CA TYR A 226 -3.16 -1.00 11.67
C TYR A 226 -2.40 -1.71 12.80
N GLU A 227 -2.61 -1.26 14.04
CA GLU A 227 -1.99 -1.81 15.25
C GLU A 227 -2.80 -2.99 15.80
N ASN A 228 -2.14 -4.09 16.15
CA ASN A 228 -2.79 -5.23 16.80
C ASN A 228 -2.61 -5.22 18.32
N GLU A 229 -1.62 -4.49 18.84
CA GLU A 229 -1.43 -4.33 20.27
C GLU A 229 -2.35 -3.25 20.85
N SER A 230 -3.38 -3.67 21.59
CA SER A 230 -4.34 -2.80 22.25
C SER A 230 -3.75 -2.22 23.55
N GLY A 231 -2.95 -1.16 23.41
CA GLY A 231 -2.31 -0.44 24.53
C GLY A 231 -3.09 0.76 25.09
N GLY A 232 -4.41 0.84 24.86
CA GLY A 232 -5.30 1.84 25.48
C GLY A 232 -6.00 2.82 24.53
N ASP A 233 -5.76 2.74 23.22
CA ASP A 233 -6.42 3.54 22.19
C ASP A 233 -6.93 2.62 21.07
N GLU A 234 -7.93 3.06 20.29
CA GLU A 234 -8.49 2.34 19.13
C GLU A 234 -7.39 1.75 18.22
N ARG A 235 -7.67 0.62 17.52
CA ARG A 235 -6.74 0.03 16.55
C ARG A 235 -6.37 1.06 15.48
N ARG A 236 -5.22 1.72 15.66
CA ARG A 236 -4.79 2.88 14.86
C ARG A 236 -4.58 2.52 13.40
N ALA A 237 -5.60 2.68 12.57
CA ALA A 237 -5.54 2.41 11.14
C ALA A 237 -4.98 3.59 10.34
N GLN A 238 -4.20 3.29 9.31
CA GLN A 238 -3.63 4.25 8.38
C GLN A 238 -3.72 3.76 6.95
N VAL A 239 -3.87 4.73 6.04
CA VAL A 239 -3.86 4.56 4.59
C VAL A 239 -2.80 5.50 4.05
N LYS A 240 -1.89 5.00 3.22
CA LYS A 240 -0.90 5.81 2.50
C LYS A 240 -0.84 5.41 1.03
N LEU A 241 -0.69 6.37 0.14
CA LEU A 241 -0.33 6.15 -1.26
C LEU A 241 1.19 5.98 -1.35
N VAL A 242 1.65 5.00 -2.13
CA VAL A 242 3.08 4.66 -2.28
C VAL A 242 3.41 4.24 -3.72
N ASP A 243 4.71 4.14 -4.02
CA ASP A 243 5.29 3.72 -5.31
C ASP A 243 5.02 4.69 -6.48
N PHE A 244 5.53 5.92 -6.37
CA PHE A 244 5.24 7.00 -7.32
C PHE A 244 6.18 7.09 -8.54
N ALA A 245 6.96 6.05 -8.80
CA ALA A 245 7.93 6.02 -9.90
C ALA A 245 7.34 6.21 -11.31
N HIS A 246 6.02 6.04 -11.44
CA HIS A 246 5.28 6.08 -12.69
C HIS A 246 4.12 7.09 -12.65
N VAL A 247 4.16 8.06 -11.72
CA VAL A 247 3.20 9.17 -11.72
C VAL A 247 3.50 10.09 -12.90
N LEU A 248 2.44 10.46 -13.63
CA LEU A 248 2.51 11.41 -14.74
C LEU A 248 1.71 12.66 -14.41
N ASP A 249 1.96 13.75 -15.14
CA ASP A 249 1.12 14.94 -15.11
C ASP A 249 -0.28 14.61 -15.65
N GLY A 250 -1.31 15.04 -14.92
CA GLY A 250 -2.70 14.77 -15.28
C GLY A 250 -3.19 15.61 -16.47
N ASN A 251 -2.50 16.70 -16.82
CA ASN A 251 -2.78 17.59 -17.95
C ASN A 251 -4.25 18.04 -18.02
N GLY A 252 -4.88 18.28 -16.86
CA GLY A 252 -6.29 18.69 -16.82
C GLY A 252 -7.29 17.54 -17.02
N VAL A 253 -6.85 16.29 -17.01
CA VAL A 253 -7.68 15.09 -17.15
C VAL A 253 -7.71 14.28 -15.85
N ILE A 254 -8.88 13.77 -15.49
CA ILE A 254 -9.08 12.89 -14.34
C ILE A 254 -8.38 11.54 -14.59
N ASP A 255 -7.73 11.01 -13.56
CA ASP A 255 -7.20 9.65 -13.59
C ASP A 255 -8.31 8.60 -13.43
N HIS A 256 -9.00 8.31 -14.53
CA HIS A 256 -10.06 7.30 -14.54
C HIS A 256 -9.57 5.89 -14.19
N ASN A 257 -8.30 5.57 -14.44
CA ASN A 257 -7.74 4.26 -14.14
C ASN A 257 -7.63 4.04 -12.64
N PHE A 258 -6.96 4.96 -11.93
CA PHE A 258 -6.83 4.87 -10.48
C PHE A 258 -8.18 5.07 -9.80
N PHE A 259 -8.97 6.05 -10.23
CA PHE A 259 -10.28 6.34 -9.64
C PHE A 259 -11.25 5.15 -9.73
N GLY A 260 -11.34 4.48 -10.89
CA GLY A 260 -12.17 3.29 -11.05
C GLY A 260 -11.71 2.12 -10.15
N GLY A 261 -10.39 1.91 -10.06
CA GLY A 261 -9.80 0.92 -9.17
C GLY A 261 -10.07 1.19 -7.68
N LEU A 262 -9.96 2.46 -7.27
CA LEU A 262 -10.26 2.91 -5.91
C LEU A 262 -11.73 2.70 -5.56
N CYS A 263 -12.66 3.03 -6.45
CA CYS A 263 -14.10 2.78 -6.26
C CYS A 263 -14.39 1.30 -6.03
N SER A 264 -13.82 0.43 -6.87
CA SER A 264 -13.96 -1.02 -6.73
C SER A 264 -13.38 -1.52 -5.41
N PHE A 265 -12.19 -1.04 -5.04
CA PHE A 265 -11.54 -1.41 -3.78
C PHE A 265 -12.38 -1.00 -2.56
N ILE A 266 -12.92 0.23 -2.55
CA ILE A 266 -13.83 0.73 -1.50
C ILE A 266 -15.04 -0.19 -1.36
N LYS A 267 -15.65 -0.64 -2.46
CA LYS A 267 -16.81 -1.52 -2.42
C LYS A 267 -16.50 -2.84 -1.71
N PHE A 268 -15.34 -3.44 -1.94
CA PHE A 268 -14.93 -4.65 -1.23
C PHE A 268 -14.77 -4.43 0.28
N ILE A 269 -14.21 -3.30 0.69
CA ILE A 269 -14.07 -2.95 2.11
C ILE A 269 -15.45 -2.74 2.75
N GLN A 270 -16.34 -2.01 2.09
CA GLN A 270 -17.74 -1.80 2.52
C GLN A 270 -18.49 -3.12 2.69
N ASP A 271 -18.44 -4.00 1.70
CA ASP A 271 -19.14 -5.30 1.74
C ASP A 271 -18.65 -6.17 2.91
N ILE A 272 -17.35 -6.11 3.24
CA ILE A 272 -16.80 -6.85 4.38
C ILE A 272 -17.33 -6.27 5.69
N LEU A 273 -17.34 -4.94 5.84
CA LEU A 273 -17.84 -4.25 7.03
C LEU A 273 -19.33 -4.56 7.25
N GLU A 274 -20.17 -4.36 6.24
CA GLU A 274 -21.61 -4.65 6.28
C GLU A 274 -21.91 -6.12 6.62
N SER A 275 -21.11 -7.07 6.09
CA SER A 275 -21.27 -8.50 6.40
C SER A 275 -20.82 -8.90 7.80
N SER A 276 -20.09 -8.03 8.50
CA SER A 276 -19.59 -8.25 9.86
C SER A 276 -20.57 -7.69 10.88
N ASP A 277 -21.15 -6.51 10.60
CA ASP A 277 -22.20 -5.91 11.44
C ASP A 277 -23.46 -6.80 11.50
N ASN A 278 -23.90 -7.31 10.36
CA ASN A 278 -25.04 -8.24 10.29
C ASN A 278 -24.83 -9.56 11.07
N ARG A 279 -23.57 -9.97 11.31
CA ARG A 279 -23.26 -11.16 12.13
C ARG A 279 -23.29 -10.86 13.63
N CYS A 280 -23.06 -9.62 14.02
CA CYS A 280 -23.20 -9.19 15.40
C CYS A 280 -24.68 -9.03 15.80
N GLU A 281 -25.54 -8.54 14.89
CA GLU A 281 -26.96 -8.34 15.16
C GLU A 281 -27.77 -9.65 15.27
N ASN A 282 -27.38 -10.71 14.55
CA ASN A 282 -28.09 -12.00 14.54
C ASN A 282 -27.57 -13.01 15.59
N GLY A 283 -26.66 -12.58 16.49
CA GLY A 283 -26.00 -13.41 17.49
C GLY A 283 -26.60 -13.32 18.91
N HIS A 284 -27.81 -12.80 19.07
CA HIS A 284 -28.53 -12.70 20.35
C HIS A 284 -29.70 -13.67 20.44
#